data_AF-A0A1H1QH49-F1
#
_entry.id   AF-A0A1H1QH49-F1
#
_cell.length_a   1.000
_cell.length_b   1.000
_cell.length_c   1.000
_cell.angle_alpha   90.00
_cell.angle_beta   90.00
_cell.angle_gamma   90.00
#
_symmetry.space_group_name_H-M   'P 1'
#
loop_
_entity.id
_entity.type
_entity.pdbx_description
1 polymer ?
#
loop_
_entity_poly.entity_id
_entity_poly.type
_entity_poly.pdbx_seq_one_letter_code
_entity_poly.pdbx_strand_id
1 'polypeptide(L)'
;MPEPEPASPSPEPDAAPDVDAATPRPSDGSGPTGREQDDPDAPREWWDDPRMPWKGRPGRQDIACWAAFSLTGVYALVLLPLRPVLLGANPYLLAALGGSRVSAVTIGALAATGVGFWPLGLLLGTFGAVKFDWIYWWAGRLWGRGMLEMASGRSARAARNADRAERLAQRFGVAAIALGYVIPFLPGAIVYATVAAAGMSLRKFLVVDVLSAAVTRGLLIWLGWSIGEPAVHVLEVVAQYSWYLSIALLVGVVVTTVRQSRRRAAQA
;
A
#
# COMPACT_ATOMS: atom_id res chain seq x y z
N MET A 1 -43.12 72.97 -49.00
CA MET A 1 -42.56 73.75 -47.88
C MET A 1 -43.20 73.19 -46.62
N PRO A 2 -42.44 72.62 -45.69
CA PRO A 2 -42.96 71.85 -44.55
C PRO A 2 -43.18 72.72 -43.29
N GLU A 3 -43.94 72.12 -42.36
CA GLU A 3 -44.19 72.43 -40.93
C GLU A 3 -45.24 73.48 -40.53
N PRO A 4 -45.90 73.33 -39.33
CA PRO A 4 -46.08 72.13 -38.50
C PRO A 4 -47.54 71.90 -38.03
N GLU A 5 -47.73 70.69 -37.51
CA GLU A 5 -48.89 70.10 -36.84
C GLU A 5 -49.28 70.82 -35.52
N PRO A 6 -50.57 70.97 -35.19
CA PRO A 6 -51.00 71.13 -33.81
C PRO A 6 -51.82 69.91 -33.34
N ALA A 7 -51.23 69.18 -32.39
CA ALA A 7 -51.83 68.07 -31.67
C ALA A 7 -53.05 68.51 -30.84
N SER A 8 -54.05 67.62 -30.77
CA SER A 8 -55.28 67.75 -29.98
C SER A 8 -55.02 67.73 -28.46
N PRO A 9 -55.92 68.30 -27.64
CA PRO A 9 -55.73 68.49 -26.21
C PRO A 9 -55.98 67.21 -25.39
N SER A 10 -55.20 67.04 -24.32
CA SER A 10 -55.37 66.03 -23.28
C SER A 10 -56.68 66.16 -22.50
N PRO A 11 -57.17 65.04 -21.94
CA PRO A 11 -57.42 65.00 -20.49
C PRO A 11 -56.81 63.75 -19.84
N GLU A 12 -56.06 63.95 -18.76
CA GLU A 12 -55.62 62.94 -17.76
C GLU A 12 -56.43 63.18 -16.46
N PRO A 13 -56.41 62.30 -15.43
CA PRO A 13 -55.84 60.95 -15.34
C PRO A 13 -56.78 59.90 -14.68
N ASP A 14 -56.61 58.62 -15.05
CA ASP A 14 -57.21 57.49 -14.33
C ASP A 14 -56.39 57.20 -13.06
N ALA A 15 -57.05 57.27 -11.91
CA ALA A 15 -56.47 57.09 -10.58
C ALA A 15 -56.20 55.59 -10.29
N ALA A 16 -54.93 55.27 -10.06
CA ALA A 16 -54.49 54.00 -9.47
C ALA A 16 -54.83 53.94 -7.97
N PRO A 17 -55.16 52.77 -7.41
CA PRO A 17 -55.56 52.67 -6.02
C PRO A 17 -54.38 52.65 -5.05
N ASP A 18 -54.75 53.06 -3.85
CA ASP A 18 -54.01 53.46 -2.68
C ASP A 18 -53.10 52.38 -2.07
N VAL A 19 -52.03 52.87 -1.44
CA VAL A 19 -50.96 52.12 -0.79
C VAL A 19 -51.38 51.87 0.65
N ASP A 20 -51.89 50.67 0.96
CA ASP A 20 -52.08 50.26 2.35
C ASP A 20 -50.91 49.39 2.83
N ALA A 21 -50.14 49.99 3.72
CA ALA A 21 -49.01 49.41 4.42
C ALA A 21 -49.50 48.35 5.42
N ALA A 22 -49.31 47.07 5.08
CA ALA A 22 -49.42 45.96 6.02
C ALA A 22 -48.12 45.15 6.03
N THR A 23 -47.31 45.41 7.06
CA THR A 23 -46.07 44.71 7.38
C THR A 23 -46.31 43.20 7.52
N PRO A 24 -45.65 42.32 6.75
CA PRO A 24 -45.66 40.90 7.03
C PRO A 24 -44.72 40.62 8.21
N ARG A 25 -45.27 40.19 9.35
CA ARG A 25 -44.47 39.55 10.41
C ARG A 25 -43.85 38.27 9.85
N PRO A 26 -42.54 38.01 10.04
CA PRO A 26 -42.02 36.67 9.82
C PRO A 26 -42.44 35.80 11.01
N SER A 27 -43.50 35.01 10.82
CA SER A 27 -43.72 33.78 11.57
C SER A 27 -42.78 32.69 11.03
N ASP A 28 -42.31 31.85 11.94
CA ASP A 28 -41.64 30.57 11.70
C ASP A 28 -40.15 30.63 11.34
N GLY A 29 -39.35 31.06 12.32
CA GLY A 29 -37.97 30.61 12.47
C GLY A 29 -37.89 29.18 13.02
N SER A 30 -38.44 28.20 12.31
CA SER A 30 -38.12 26.78 12.51
C SER A 30 -36.82 26.47 11.76
N GLY A 31 -35.69 26.82 12.36
CA GLY A 31 -34.39 26.31 11.95
C GLY A 31 -34.01 25.11 12.80
N PRO A 32 -34.01 23.89 12.25
CA PRO A 32 -33.07 22.88 12.66
C PRO A 32 -32.38 22.33 11.42
N THR A 33 -31.47 23.10 10.83
CA THR A 33 -30.32 22.47 10.17
C THR A 33 -29.17 22.68 11.11
N GLY A 34 -29.04 21.72 12.02
CA GLY A 34 -27.88 21.58 12.87
C GLY A 34 -26.65 21.69 11.99
N ARG A 35 -25.88 22.77 12.17
CA ARG A 35 -24.45 22.61 12.13
C ARG A 35 -24.20 21.58 13.23
N GLU A 36 -23.86 20.35 12.85
CA GLU A 36 -23.11 19.47 13.73
C GLU A 36 -21.96 20.33 14.26
N GLN A 37 -22.18 20.83 15.48
CA GLN A 37 -21.10 21.30 16.32
C GLN A 37 -20.26 20.04 16.48
N ASP A 38 -19.09 20.02 15.84
CA ASP A 38 -18.01 19.10 16.19
C ASP A 38 -17.81 19.26 17.69
N ASP A 39 -18.44 18.40 18.48
CA ASP A 39 -18.25 18.30 19.91
C ASP A 39 -16.81 17.82 20.10
N PRO A 40 -15.90 18.67 20.60
CA PRO A 40 -14.50 18.30 20.75
C PRO A 40 -14.28 17.16 21.76
N ASP A 41 -15.31 16.81 22.54
CA ASP A 41 -15.32 15.73 23.54
C ASP A 41 -16.17 14.51 23.15
N ALA A 42 -16.74 14.47 21.93
CA ALA A 42 -17.36 13.23 21.44
C ALA A 42 -16.28 12.13 21.33
N PRO A 43 -16.51 10.91 21.88
CA PRO A 43 -15.54 9.85 21.82
C PRO A 43 -15.29 9.50 20.35
N ARG A 44 -14.11 9.89 19.84
CA ARG A 44 -13.68 9.60 18.47
C ARG A 44 -13.82 8.09 18.24
N GLU A 45 -14.65 7.74 17.28
CA GLU A 45 -14.84 6.35 16.92
C GLU A 45 -13.50 5.77 16.43
N TRP A 46 -13.23 4.49 16.71
CA TRP A 46 -11.91 3.89 16.45
C TRP A 46 -11.46 3.95 14.98
N TRP A 47 -12.40 4.17 14.06
CA TRP A 47 -12.15 4.29 12.62
C TRP A 47 -11.86 5.72 12.14
N ASP A 48 -12.06 6.73 12.99
CA ASP A 48 -11.88 8.16 12.65
C ASP A 48 -10.49 8.70 13.08
N ASP A 49 -9.53 7.80 13.29
CA ASP A 49 -8.13 8.15 13.58
C ASP A 49 -7.45 8.65 12.28
N PRO A 50 -6.81 9.85 12.28
CA PRO A 50 -6.05 10.38 11.16
C PRO A 50 -4.92 9.47 10.63
N ARG A 51 -4.54 8.43 11.37
CA ARG A 51 -3.53 7.44 10.98
C ARG A 51 -4.09 6.27 10.17
N MET A 52 -5.41 6.13 10.08
CA MET A 52 -6.05 5.08 9.29
C MET A 52 -5.96 5.38 7.79
N PRO A 53 -5.80 4.37 6.94
CA PRO A 53 -5.65 4.57 5.50
C PRO A 53 -6.96 4.90 4.76
N TRP A 54 -8.12 4.76 5.42
CA TRP A 54 -9.45 5.11 4.92
C TRP A 54 -9.99 6.38 5.58
N LYS A 55 -10.99 7.02 4.95
CA LYS A 55 -11.72 8.17 5.52
C LYS A 55 -13.15 7.75 5.85
N GLY A 56 -13.59 8.04 7.08
CA GLY A 56 -14.93 7.70 7.56
C GLY A 56 -15.12 6.20 7.83
N ARG A 57 -16.38 5.75 7.84
CA ARG A 57 -16.73 4.37 8.24
C ARG A 57 -16.17 3.34 7.24
N PRO A 58 -15.31 2.40 7.69
CA PRO A 58 -14.65 1.46 6.79
C PRO A 58 -15.66 0.51 6.16
N GLY A 59 -15.52 0.31 4.84
CA GLY A 59 -16.29 -0.71 4.13
C GLY A 59 -15.78 -2.12 4.46
N ARG A 60 -16.54 -3.15 4.06
CA ARG A 60 -16.11 -4.55 4.21
C ARG A 60 -14.79 -4.83 3.48
N GLN A 61 -14.52 -4.12 2.39
CA GLN A 61 -13.29 -4.23 1.61
C GLN A 61 -12.07 -3.65 2.33
N ASP A 62 -12.24 -2.53 3.04
CA ASP A 62 -11.16 -1.91 3.83
C ASP A 62 -10.71 -2.81 4.97
N ILE A 63 -11.68 -3.36 5.72
CA ILE A 63 -11.43 -4.29 6.82
C ILE A 63 -10.75 -5.55 6.30
N ALA A 64 -11.22 -6.11 5.20
CA ALA A 64 -10.64 -7.32 4.62
C ALA A 64 -9.19 -7.08 4.11
N CYS A 65 -8.92 -5.95 3.47
CA CYS A 65 -7.57 -5.58 3.03
C CYS A 65 -6.63 -5.36 4.21
N TRP A 66 -7.11 -4.67 5.25
CA TRP A 66 -6.34 -4.43 6.47
C TRP A 66 -6.06 -5.71 7.25
N ALA A 67 -7.03 -6.62 7.34
CA ALA A 67 -6.86 -7.93 7.96
C ALA A 67 -5.84 -8.78 7.17
N ALA A 68 -5.91 -8.78 5.84
CA ALA A 68 -4.94 -9.47 5.00
C ALA A 68 -3.52 -8.93 5.20
N PHE A 69 -3.35 -7.60 5.23
CA PHE A 69 -2.06 -6.96 5.47
C PHE A 69 -1.50 -7.29 6.86
N SER A 70 -2.36 -7.22 7.89
CA SER A 70 -2.02 -7.58 9.27
C SER A 70 -1.60 -9.04 9.39
N LEU A 71 -2.31 -9.95 8.72
CA LEU A 71 -1.99 -11.37 8.69
C LEU A 71 -0.62 -11.62 8.02
N THR A 72 -0.31 -10.95 6.92
CA THR A 72 1.01 -11.01 6.28
C THR A 72 2.11 -10.49 7.22
N GLY A 73 1.86 -9.42 7.97
CA GLY A 73 2.78 -8.90 8.98
C GLY A 73 3.06 -9.91 10.10
N VAL A 74 2.02 -10.51 10.66
CA VAL A 74 2.14 -11.58 11.67
C VAL A 74 2.90 -12.79 11.10
N TYR A 75 2.55 -13.22 9.89
CA TYR A 75 3.26 -14.29 9.18
C TYR A 75 4.75 -13.98 9.05
N ALA A 76 5.12 -12.76 8.66
CA ALA A 76 6.51 -12.35 8.51
C ALA A 76 7.28 -12.35 9.85
N LEU A 77 6.61 -11.98 10.95
CA LEU A 77 7.18 -12.02 12.30
C LEU A 77 7.40 -13.46 12.79
N VAL A 78 6.43 -14.35 12.58
CA VAL A 78 6.56 -15.77 12.91
C VAL A 78 7.67 -16.43 12.09
N LEU A 79 7.79 -16.07 10.81
CA LEU A 79 8.81 -16.64 9.94
C LEU A 79 10.21 -16.13 10.28
N LEU A 80 10.35 -14.95 10.89
CA LEU A 80 11.64 -14.32 11.18
C LEU A 80 12.61 -15.21 11.98
N PRO A 81 12.24 -15.79 13.13
CA PRO A 81 13.10 -16.76 13.84
C PRO A 81 13.17 -18.12 13.13
N LEU A 82 12.21 -18.45 12.27
CA LEU A 82 12.16 -19.74 11.57
C LEU A 82 13.09 -19.77 10.34
N ARG A 83 13.45 -18.61 9.77
CA ARG A 83 14.28 -18.50 8.57
C ARG A 83 15.64 -19.21 8.68
N PRO A 84 16.45 -19.02 9.73
CA PRO A 84 17.74 -19.70 9.81
C PRO A 84 17.57 -21.22 10.02
N VAL A 85 16.60 -21.63 10.85
CA VAL A 85 16.28 -23.07 11.04
C VAL A 85 15.92 -23.72 9.70
N LEU A 86 15.04 -23.10 8.92
CA LEU A 86 14.64 -23.62 7.61
C LEU A 86 15.79 -23.58 6.59
N LEU A 87 16.71 -22.63 6.70
CA LEU A 87 17.88 -22.58 5.81
C LEU A 87 18.76 -23.82 5.99
N GLY A 88 19.01 -24.24 7.24
CA GLY A 88 19.79 -25.43 7.54
C GLY A 88 19.01 -26.74 7.35
N ALA A 89 17.71 -26.76 7.63
CA ALA A 89 16.91 -27.99 7.60
C ALA A 89 16.34 -28.32 6.21
N ASN A 90 15.74 -27.35 5.52
CA ASN A 90 15.12 -27.57 4.22
C ASN A 90 15.02 -26.25 3.42
N PRO A 91 15.99 -25.99 2.51
CA PRO A 91 16.00 -24.76 1.74
C PRO A 91 14.78 -24.63 0.82
N TYR A 92 14.15 -25.72 0.37
CA TYR A 92 12.92 -25.67 -0.44
C TYR A 92 11.72 -25.12 0.34
N LEU A 93 11.58 -25.51 1.62
CA LEU A 93 10.55 -24.94 2.48
C LEU A 93 10.82 -23.46 2.73
N LEU A 94 12.08 -23.06 2.92
CA LEU A 94 12.43 -21.66 3.03
C LEU A 94 12.11 -20.86 1.75
N ALA A 95 12.28 -21.48 0.57
CA ALA A 95 11.90 -20.88 -0.71
C ALA A 95 10.38 -20.66 -0.77
N ALA A 96 9.59 -21.68 -0.47
CA ALA A 96 8.11 -21.64 -0.56
C ALA A 96 7.48 -20.70 0.48
N LEU A 97 8.01 -20.71 1.71
CA LEU A 97 7.46 -19.94 2.82
C LEU A 97 7.94 -18.50 2.80
N GLY A 98 9.22 -18.28 2.51
CA GLY A 98 9.85 -16.97 2.66
C GLY A 98 10.22 -16.26 1.37
N GLY A 99 10.17 -16.93 0.21
CA GLY A 99 10.66 -16.37 -1.06
C GLY A 99 12.15 -15.98 -0.99
N SER A 100 12.92 -16.63 -0.11
CA SER A 100 14.26 -16.19 0.29
C SER A 100 15.26 -16.27 -0.86
N ARG A 101 15.95 -15.15 -1.11
CA ARG A 101 17.04 -15.08 -2.10
C ARG A 101 18.19 -16.02 -1.76
N VAL A 102 18.50 -16.14 -0.47
CA VAL A 102 19.57 -17.04 0.03
C VAL A 102 19.21 -18.50 -0.26
N SER A 103 17.95 -18.89 -0.03
CA SER A 103 17.47 -20.24 -0.35
C SER A 103 17.58 -20.56 -1.84
N ALA A 104 17.28 -19.60 -2.73
CA ALA A 104 17.44 -19.79 -4.17
C ALA A 104 18.91 -20.11 -4.54
N VAL A 105 19.88 -19.38 -3.96
CA VAL A 105 21.31 -19.67 -4.14
C VAL A 105 21.69 -21.03 -3.55
N THR A 106 21.20 -21.36 -2.35
CA THR A 106 21.42 -22.66 -1.71
C THR A 106 20.93 -23.83 -2.56
N ILE A 107 19.71 -23.73 -3.10
CA ILE A 107 19.15 -24.77 -3.96
C ILE A 107 19.97 -24.92 -5.25
N GLY A 108 20.46 -23.81 -5.80
CA GLY A 108 21.41 -23.82 -6.92
C GLY A 108 22.69 -24.57 -6.60
N ALA A 109 23.32 -24.26 -5.47
CA ALA A 109 24.55 -24.93 -5.02
C ALA A 109 24.34 -26.43 -4.79
N LEU A 110 23.23 -26.82 -4.16
CA LEU A 110 22.86 -28.23 -3.98
C LEU A 110 22.56 -28.93 -5.31
N ALA A 111 22.01 -28.22 -6.30
CA ALA A 111 21.78 -28.78 -7.63
C ALA A 111 23.11 -29.02 -8.37
N ALA A 112 24.15 -28.22 -8.11
CA ALA A 112 25.48 -28.43 -8.71
C ALA A 112 26.17 -29.69 -8.18
N THR A 113 25.90 -30.10 -6.95
CA THR A 113 26.43 -31.34 -6.36
C THR A 113 25.58 -32.58 -6.68
N GLY A 114 24.50 -32.42 -7.46
CA GLY A 114 23.61 -33.51 -7.89
C GLY A 114 22.52 -33.90 -6.88
N VAL A 115 22.43 -33.21 -5.74
CA VAL A 115 21.43 -33.50 -4.69
C VAL A 115 20.17 -32.64 -4.84
N GLY A 116 20.26 -31.47 -5.49
CA GLY A 116 19.18 -30.50 -5.61
C GLY A 116 18.39 -30.57 -6.93
N PHE A 117 17.05 -30.51 -6.83
CA PHE A 117 16.14 -30.35 -7.97
C PHE A 117 15.78 -28.87 -8.19
N TRP A 118 16.60 -28.20 -9.02
CA TRP A 118 16.46 -26.77 -9.31
C TRP A 118 15.09 -26.32 -9.85
N PRO A 119 14.33 -27.11 -10.66
CA PRO A 119 13.02 -26.65 -11.16
C PRO A 119 12.00 -26.47 -10.03
N LEU A 120 12.03 -27.37 -9.03
CA LEU A 120 11.19 -27.23 -7.84
C LEU A 120 11.62 -26.02 -7.01
N GLY A 121 12.92 -25.77 -6.89
CA GLY A 121 13.44 -24.57 -6.23
C GLY A 121 12.96 -23.28 -6.89
N LEU A 122 12.97 -23.25 -8.23
CA LEU A 122 12.47 -22.11 -9.01
C LEU A 122 10.96 -21.91 -8.79
N LEU A 123 10.17 -22.98 -8.85
CA LEU A 123 8.73 -22.91 -8.66
C LEU A 123 8.36 -22.44 -7.25
N LEU A 124 8.96 -23.06 -6.22
CA LEU A 124 8.70 -22.72 -4.82
C LEU A 124 9.23 -21.32 -4.47
N GLY A 125 10.42 -20.95 -4.95
CA GLY A 125 10.99 -19.64 -4.71
C GLY A 125 10.22 -18.52 -5.40
N THR A 126 9.68 -18.77 -6.59
CA THR A 126 8.80 -17.83 -7.30
C THR A 126 7.46 -17.70 -6.57
N PHE A 127 6.83 -18.81 -6.22
CA PHE A 127 5.59 -18.81 -5.46
C PHE A 127 5.73 -18.07 -4.12
N GLY A 128 6.78 -18.40 -3.35
CA GLY A 128 7.03 -17.81 -2.05
C GLY A 128 7.32 -16.31 -2.10
N ALA A 129 7.85 -15.82 -3.23
CA ALA A 129 8.06 -14.40 -3.47
C ALA A 129 6.75 -13.65 -3.76
N VAL A 130 5.89 -14.21 -4.61
CA VAL A 130 4.74 -13.50 -5.20
C VAL A 130 3.45 -13.64 -4.38
N LYS A 131 3.33 -14.69 -3.55
CA LYS A 131 2.07 -15.08 -2.89
C LYS A 131 1.37 -13.98 -2.06
N PHE A 132 2.09 -12.98 -1.59
CA PHE A 132 1.54 -11.86 -0.82
C PHE A 132 1.57 -10.52 -1.57
N ASP A 133 2.16 -10.47 -2.76
CA ASP A 133 2.41 -9.24 -3.50
C ASP A 133 1.10 -8.59 -3.97
N TRP A 134 0.09 -9.43 -4.27
CA TRP A 134 -1.26 -8.98 -4.62
C TRP A 134 -1.97 -8.21 -3.48
N ILE A 135 -1.62 -8.44 -2.22
CA ILE A 135 -2.22 -7.73 -1.07
C ILE A 135 -1.76 -6.27 -1.07
N TYR A 136 -0.48 -6.03 -1.36
CA TYR A 136 0.07 -4.68 -1.50
C TYR A 136 -0.48 -3.96 -2.73
N TRP A 137 -0.67 -4.69 -3.83
CA TRP A 137 -1.39 -4.17 -5.00
C TRP A 137 -2.83 -3.78 -4.63
N TRP A 138 -3.55 -4.63 -3.88
CA TRP A 138 -4.94 -4.37 -3.50
C TRP A 138 -5.05 -3.12 -2.59
N ALA A 139 -4.15 -3.00 -1.62
CA ALA A 139 -4.03 -1.82 -0.76
C ALA A 139 -3.80 -0.54 -1.58
N GLY A 140 -2.90 -0.58 -2.56
CA GLY A 140 -2.66 0.56 -3.46
C GLY A 140 -3.87 0.90 -4.34
N ARG A 141 -4.63 -0.11 -4.78
CA ARG A 141 -5.84 0.10 -5.60
C ARG A 141 -6.99 0.71 -4.78
N LEU A 142 -7.12 0.31 -3.52
CA LEU A 142 -8.20 0.73 -2.62
C LEU A 142 -7.91 2.12 -2.01
N TRP A 143 -6.73 2.32 -1.44
CA TRP A 143 -6.37 3.54 -0.71
C TRP A 143 -5.62 4.57 -1.55
N GLY A 144 -5.02 4.17 -2.67
CA GLY A 144 -4.19 5.05 -3.50
C GLY A 144 -4.92 6.30 -3.99
N ARG A 145 -6.15 6.15 -4.51
CA ARG A 145 -6.95 7.29 -4.99
C ARG A 145 -7.30 8.28 -3.88
N GLY A 146 -7.70 7.77 -2.70
CA GLY A 146 -7.99 8.60 -1.53
C GLY A 146 -6.74 9.31 -0.98
N MET A 147 -5.56 8.69 -1.05
CA MET A 147 -4.29 9.34 -0.70
C MET A 147 -3.90 10.45 -1.67
N LEU A 148 -4.12 10.26 -2.99
CA LEU A 148 -3.89 11.31 -3.99
C LEU A 148 -4.81 12.53 -3.77
N GLU A 149 -6.08 12.30 -3.49
CA GLU A 149 -7.06 13.36 -3.17
C GLU A 149 -6.73 14.10 -1.86
N MET A 150 -6.20 13.40 -0.86
CA MET A 150 -5.72 14.02 0.38
C MET A 150 -4.44 14.84 0.16
N ALA A 151 -3.53 14.36 -0.69
CA ALA A 151 -2.30 15.06 -1.01
C ALA A 151 -2.56 16.33 -1.84
N SER A 152 -3.51 16.28 -2.78
CA SER A 152 -3.88 17.43 -3.60
C SER A 152 -4.55 18.54 -2.80
N GLY A 153 -5.33 18.20 -1.75
CA GLY A 153 -5.89 19.17 -0.80
C GLY A 153 -4.85 19.85 0.10
N ARG A 154 -3.65 19.27 0.29
CA ARG A 154 -2.62 19.82 1.19
C ARG A 154 -1.66 20.80 0.52
N SER A 155 -1.40 20.72 -0.80
CA SER A 155 -0.70 21.76 -1.57
C SER A 155 -0.71 21.51 -3.09
N ALA A 156 -0.67 22.59 -3.89
CA ALA A 156 -0.54 22.50 -5.35
C ALA A 156 0.77 21.85 -5.83
N ARG A 157 1.84 21.85 -5.02
CA ARG A 157 3.09 21.13 -5.31
C ARG A 157 2.92 19.62 -5.12
N ALA A 158 2.21 19.19 -4.09
CA ALA A 158 1.91 17.77 -3.84
C ALA A 158 1.03 17.17 -4.95
N ALA A 159 0.03 17.93 -5.44
CA ALA A 159 -0.77 17.53 -6.60
C ALA A 159 0.11 17.31 -7.86
N ARG A 160 0.97 18.27 -8.20
CA ARG A 160 1.88 18.15 -9.36
C ARG A 160 2.87 16.99 -9.24
N ASN A 161 3.33 16.68 -8.03
CA ASN A 161 4.24 15.57 -7.78
C ASN A 161 3.51 14.22 -7.83
N ALA A 162 2.27 14.14 -7.36
CA ALA A 162 1.39 12.98 -7.51
C ALA A 162 1.12 12.67 -8.99
N ASP A 163 0.78 13.68 -9.80
CA ASP A 163 0.58 13.51 -11.24
C ASP A 163 1.84 13.04 -11.97
N ARG A 164 3.02 13.53 -11.55
CA ARG A 164 4.31 13.07 -12.08
C ARG A 164 4.58 11.62 -11.69
N ALA A 165 4.34 11.25 -10.43
CA ALA A 165 4.48 9.89 -9.96
C ALA A 165 3.52 8.94 -10.68
N GLU A 166 2.29 9.37 -10.95
CA GLU A 166 1.30 8.62 -11.71
C GLU A 166 1.73 8.41 -13.17
N ARG A 167 2.15 9.48 -13.87
CA ARG A 167 2.69 9.37 -15.24
C ARG A 167 3.92 8.46 -15.31
N LEU A 168 4.81 8.55 -14.32
CA LEU A 168 6.00 7.71 -14.25
C LEU A 168 5.63 6.24 -13.96
N ALA A 169 4.66 5.99 -13.09
CA ALA A 169 4.15 4.65 -12.79
C ALA A 169 3.38 4.04 -13.98
N GLN A 170 2.63 4.84 -14.74
CA GLN A 170 1.96 4.39 -15.97
C GLN A 170 2.98 4.02 -17.07
N ARG A 171 4.05 4.81 -17.21
CA ARG A 171 5.08 4.58 -18.23
C ARG A 171 6.10 3.51 -17.85
N PHE A 172 6.53 3.46 -16.59
CA PHE A 172 7.61 2.62 -16.09
C PHE A 172 7.18 1.59 -15.05
N GLY A 173 5.88 1.37 -14.80
CA GLY A 173 5.42 0.45 -13.76
C GLY A 173 5.95 -0.97 -13.91
N VAL A 174 6.11 -1.47 -15.14
CA VAL A 174 6.72 -2.79 -15.42
C VAL A 174 8.19 -2.80 -15.02
N ALA A 175 8.94 -1.77 -15.43
CA ALA A 175 10.35 -1.62 -15.09
C ALA A 175 10.56 -1.43 -13.58
N ALA A 176 9.66 -0.71 -12.91
CA ALA A 176 9.72 -0.50 -11.46
C ALA A 176 9.55 -1.81 -10.69
N ILE A 177 8.60 -2.67 -11.09
CA ILE A 177 8.42 -4.00 -10.50
C ILE A 177 9.69 -4.85 -10.71
N ALA A 178 10.17 -4.94 -11.96
CA ALA A 178 11.37 -5.71 -12.27
C ALA A 178 12.60 -5.21 -11.50
N LEU A 179 12.79 -3.89 -11.41
CA LEU A 179 13.89 -3.28 -10.69
C LEU A 179 13.77 -3.48 -9.18
N GLY A 180 12.56 -3.52 -8.62
CA GLY A 180 12.32 -3.86 -7.22
C GLY A 180 12.77 -5.27 -6.84
N TYR A 181 12.74 -6.21 -7.79
CA TYR A 181 13.28 -7.54 -7.56
C TYR A 181 14.81 -7.60 -7.56
N VAL A 182 15.45 -6.77 -8.36
CA VAL A 182 16.92 -6.72 -8.45
C VAL A 182 17.51 -5.92 -7.29
N ILE A 183 16.97 -4.72 -7.02
CA ILE A 183 17.50 -3.79 -6.02
C ILE A 183 16.98 -4.15 -4.62
N PRO A 184 17.83 -4.60 -3.69
CA PRO A 184 17.40 -5.00 -2.34
C PRO A 184 16.89 -3.82 -1.48
N PHE A 185 17.30 -2.59 -1.80
CA PHE A 185 16.92 -1.38 -1.05
C PHE A 185 15.55 -0.83 -1.41
N LEU A 186 14.92 -1.31 -2.48
CA LEU A 186 13.63 -0.81 -2.93
C LEU A 186 12.51 -1.63 -2.29
N PRO A 187 11.68 -1.06 -1.39
CA PRO A 187 10.63 -1.83 -0.74
C PRO A 187 9.54 -2.21 -1.75
N GLY A 188 9.48 -3.49 -2.13
CA GLY A 188 8.53 -4.00 -3.13
C GLY A 188 7.07 -3.61 -2.83
N ALA A 189 6.67 -3.66 -1.57
CA ALA A 189 5.35 -3.21 -1.09
C ALA A 189 4.97 -1.80 -1.57
N ILE A 190 5.90 -0.85 -1.56
CA ILE A 190 5.67 0.53 -1.99
C ILE A 190 5.54 0.59 -3.51
N VAL A 191 6.41 -0.14 -4.23
CA VAL A 191 6.34 -0.22 -5.69
C VAL A 191 5.00 -0.82 -6.13
N TYR A 192 4.55 -1.90 -5.51
CA TYR A 192 3.29 -2.57 -5.86
C TYR A 192 2.08 -1.71 -5.55
N ALA A 193 2.08 -1.02 -4.40
CA ALA A 193 1.01 -0.09 -4.05
C ALA A 193 0.96 1.11 -5.02
N THR A 194 2.11 1.66 -5.41
CA THR A 194 2.17 2.82 -6.32
C THR A 194 1.71 2.49 -7.74
N VAL A 195 2.13 1.34 -8.30
CA VAL A 195 1.66 0.93 -9.64
C VAL A 195 0.16 0.59 -9.65
N ALA A 196 -0.36 0.06 -8.54
CA ALA A 196 -1.79 -0.20 -8.38
C ALA A 196 -2.61 1.10 -8.25
N ALA A 197 -2.10 2.07 -7.49
CA ALA A 197 -2.69 3.40 -7.38
C ALA A 197 -2.76 4.10 -8.74
N ALA A 198 -1.72 3.94 -9.58
CA ALA A 198 -1.66 4.44 -10.95
C ALA A 198 -2.57 3.69 -11.96
N GLY A 199 -3.37 2.72 -11.50
CA GLY A 199 -4.39 2.05 -12.31
C GLY A 199 -3.95 0.77 -13.01
N MET A 200 -2.79 0.20 -12.68
CA MET A 200 -2.36 -1.08 -13.25
C MET A 200 -3.33 -2.20 -12.86
N SER A 201 -3.82 -2.98 -13.84
CA SER A 201 -4.71 -4.11 -13.58
C SER A 201 -4.00 -5.26 -12.85
N LEU A 202 -4.74 -5.99 -11.99
CA LEU A 202 -4.19 -7.11 -11.21
C LEU A 202 -3.56 -8.18 -12.10
N ARG A 203 -4.18 -8.49 -13.24
CA ARG A 203 -3.66 -9.49 -14.19
C ARG A 203 -2.30 -9.07 -14.75
N LYS A 204 -2.16 -7.81 -15.18
CA LYS A 204 -0.89 -7.28 -15.70
C LYS A 204 0.18 -7.28 -14.60
N PHE A 205 -0.20 -6.84 -13.40
CA PHE A 205 0.67 -6.87 -12.23
C PHE A 205 1.19 -8.28 -11.96
N LEU A 206 0.30 -9.27 -11.76
CA LEU A 206 0.68 -10.64 -11.45
C LEU A 206 1.57 -11.28 -12.52
N VAL A 207 1.30 -11.05 -13.81
CA VAL A 207 2.14 -11.59 -14.88
C VAL A 207 3.55 -11.02 -14.80
N VAL A 208 3.68 -9.69 -14.69
CA VAL A 208 4.99 -9.03 -14.59
C VAL A 208 5.72 -9.44 -13.31
N ASP A 209 4.98 -9.56 -12.21
CA ASP A 209 5.49 -9.92 -10.89
C ASP A 209 6.02 -11.37 -10.88
N VAL A 210 5.24 -12.33 -11.38
CA VAL A 210 5.66 -13.74 -11.52
C VAL A 210 6.86 -13.87 -12.45
N LEU A 211 6.87 -13.18 -13.60
CA LEU A 211 8.00 -13.26 -14.53
C LEU A 211 9.26 -12.64 -13.93
N SER A 212 9.16 -11.47 -13.31
CA SER A 212 10.29 -10.80 -12.66
C SER A 212 10.83 -11.64 -11.50
N ALA A 213 9.92 -12.24 -10.72
CA ALA A 213 10.28 -13.15 -9.66
C ALA A 213 11.01 -14.38 -10.22
N ALA A 214 10.43 -15.07 -11.19
CA ALA A 214 11.00 -16.28 -11.79
C ALA A 214 12.38 -16.02 -12.40
N VAL A 215 12.55 -14.94 -13.17
CA VAL A 215 13.84 -14.56 -13.74
C VAL A 215 14.87 -14.32 -12.64
N THR A 216 14.52 -13.55 -11.61
CA THR A 216 15.44 -13.25 -10.51
C THR A 216 15.81 -14.51 -9.71
N ARG A 217 14.84 -15.42 -9.47
CA ARG A 217 15.10 -16.67 -8.73
C ARG A 217 15.91 -17.63 -9.58
N GLY A 218 15.64 -17.70 -10.88
CA GLY A 218 16.43 -18.47 -11.83
C GLY A 218 17.87 -17.98 -11.89
N LEU A 219 18.11 -16.67 -11.93
CA LEU A 219 19.45 -16.09 -11.87
C LEU A 219 20.18 -16.43 -10.57
N LEU A 220 19.50 -16.37 -9.42
CA LEU A 220 20.09 -16.73 -8.13
C LEU A 220 20.39 -18.22 -8.01
N ILE A 221 19.51 -19.08 -8.51
CA ILE A 221 19.75 -20.53 -8.61
C ILE A 221 20.92 -20.81 -9.52
N TRP A 222 20.98 -20.18 -10.70
CA TRP A 222 22.09 -20.31 -11.63
C TRP A 222 23.40 -19.84 -11.02
N LEU A 223 23.39 -18.73 -10.26
CA LEU A 223 24.55 -18.24 -9.52
C LEU A 223 25.01 -19.24 -8.46
N GLY A 224 24.09 -19.81 -7.68
CA GLY A 224 24.41 -20.87 -6.73
C GLY A 224 25.01 -22.11 -7.41
N TRP A 225 24.43 -22.49 -8.54
CA TRP A 225 24.90 -23.64 -9.33
C TRP A 225 26.31 -23.41 -9.89
N SER A 226 26.62 -22.19 -10.32
CA SER A 226 27.94 -21.85 -10.86
C SER A 226 29.02 -21.66 -9.77
N ILE A 227 28.64 -21.40 -8.51
CA ILE A 227 29.59 -21.39 -7.39
C ILE A 227 29.98 -22.83 -6.97
N GLY A 228 29.05 -23.77 -6.97
CA GLY A 228 29.33 -25.20 -6.69
C GLY A 228 29.70 -25.50 -5.22
N GLU A 229 30.64 -26.43 -5.00
CA GLU A 229 31.02 -26.93 -3.67
C GLU A 229 31.45 -25.88 -2.62
N PRO A 230 32.20 -24.82 -2.95
CA PRO A 230 32.58 -23.80 -1.98
C PRO A 230 31.38 -23.11 -1.30
N ALA A 231 30.26 -22.96 -2.01
CA ALA A 231 29.03 -22.43 -1.42
C ALA A 231 28.42 -23.43 -0.42
N VAL A 232 28.49 -24.73 -0.73
CA VAL A 232 27.94 -25.80 0.13
C VAL A 232 28.68 -25.83 1.47
N HIS A 233 30.00 -25.66 1.48
CA HIS A 233 30.77 -25.62 2.72
C HIS A 233 30.39 -24.42 3.62
N VAL A 234 30.18 -23.23 3.02
CA VAL A 234 29.67 -22.06 3.77
C VAL A 234 28.25 -22.32 4.28
N LEU A 235 27.42 -23.02 3.50
CA LEU A 235 26.07 -23.39 3.89
C LEU A 235 26.01 -24.37 5.06
N GLU A 236 26.91 -25.36 5.11
CA GLU A 236 27.04 -26.29 6.23
C GLU A 236 27.42 -25.58 7.53
N VAL A 237 28.37 -24.64 7.46
CA VAL A 237 28.74 -23.79 8.60
C VAL A 237 27.53 -22.96 9.05
N VAL A 238 26.83 -22.31 8.12
CA VAL A 238 25.61 -21.55 8.45
C VAL A 238 24.53 -22.46 9.05
N ALA A 239 24.32 -23.66 8.52
CA ALA A 239 23.35 -24.63 9.03
C ALA A 239 23.67 -25.05 10.48
N GLN A 240 24.95 -25.31 10.79
CA GLN A 240 25.40 -25.69 12.13
C GLN A 240 25.15 -24.56 13.16
N TYR A 241 25.31 -23.30 12.76
CA TYR A 241 25.08 -22.14 13.64
C TYR A 241 23.66 -21.56 13.55
N SER A 242 22.80 -22.10 12.67
CA SER A 242 21.47 -21.53 12.40
C SER A 242 20.56 -21.49 13.62
N TRP A 243 20.65 -22.47 14.52
CA TRP A 243 19.84 -22.49 15.73
C TRP A 243 20.26 -21.40 16.73
N TYR A 244 21.57 -21.18 16.90
CA TYR A 244 22.10 -20.08 17.72
C TYR A 244 21.70 -18.73 17.14
N LEU A 245 21.80 -18.57 15.82
CA LEU A 245 21.38 -17.34 15.13
C LEU A 245 19.88 -17.08 15.32
N SER A 246 19.05 -18.13 15.25
CA SER A 246 17.60 -18.03 15.48
C SER A 246 17.26 -17.61 16.91
N ILE A 247 17.92 -18.21 17.90
CA ILE A 247 17.74 -17.83 19.31
C ILE A 247 18.21 -16.41 19.56
N ALA A 248 19.39 -16.02 19.05
CA ALA A 248 19.91 -14.67 19.21
C ALA A 248 18.97 -13.62 18.58
N LEU A 249 18.42 -13.91 17.41
CA LEU A 249 17.46 -13.05 16.72
C LEU A 249 16.14 -12.96 17.51
N LEU A 250 15.63 -14.08 18.01
CA LEU A 250 14.42 -14.13 18.84
C LEU A 250 14.60 -13.32 20.12
N VAL A 251 15.71 -13.52 20.85
CA VAL A 251 16.05 -12.75 22.05
C VAL A 251 16.19 -11.27 21.70
N GLY A 252 16.85 -10.92 20.60
CA GLY A 252 16.99 -9.54 20.13
C GLY A 252 15.64 -8.86 19.87
N VAL A 253 14.71 -9.55 19.20
CA VAL A 253 13.34 -9.05 18.98
C VAL A 253 12.62 -8.86 20.31
N VAL A 254 12.61 -9.86 21.19
CA VAL A 254 11.95 -9.76 22.51
C VAL A 254 12.53 -8.60 23.33
N VAL A 255 13.86 -8.47 23.41
CA VAL A 255 14.53 -7.41 24.15
C VAL A 255 14.21 -6.03 23.56
N THR A 256 14.24 -5.88 22.24
CA THR A 256 13.92 -4.59 21.59
C THR A 256 12.46 -4.21 21.76
N THR A 257 11.53 -5.15 21.63
CA THR A 257 10.09 -4.92 21.86
C THR A 257 9.80 -4.58 23.32
N VAL A 258 10.43 -5.28 24.29
CA VAL A 258 10.31 -4.97 25.72
C VAL A 258 10.95 -3.62 26.07
N ARG A 259 12.11 -3.29 25.50
CA ARG A 259 12.75 -1.99 25.74
C ARG A 259 11.96 -0.84 25.11
N GLN A 260 11.40 -1.02 23.92
CA GLN A 260 10.57 -0.01 23.27
C GLN A 260 9.23 0.19 23.98
N SER A 261 8.57 -0.89 24.42
CA SER A 261 7.33 -0.78 25.21
C SER A 261 7.58 -0.11 26.56
N ARG A 262 8.67 -0.45 27.25
CA ARG A 262 9.07 0.24 28.50
C ARG A 262 9.42 1.71 28.28
N ARG A 263 10.11 2.05 27.17
CA ARG A 263 10.41 3.46 26.83
C ARG A 263 9.15 4.26 26.51
N ARG A 264 8.18 3.67 25.81
CA ARG A 264 6.89 4.30 25.53
C ARG A 264 6.05 4.46 26.79
N ALA A 265 6.06 3.48 27.70
CA ALA A 265 5.39 3.56 28.99
C ALA A 265 6.05 4.55 29.96
N ALA A 266 7.33 4.87 29.79
CA ALA A 266 8.04 5.89 30.56
C ALA A 266 7.91 7.31 29.98
N GLN A 267 7.33 7.45 28.78
CA GLN A 267 7.09 8.73 28.08
C GLN A 267 5.60 9.11 28.03
N ALA A 268 4.72 8.22 28.47
CA ALA A 268 3.28 8.45 28.66
C ALA A 268 3.02 8.74 30.14
#